data_AF-A0A7S6MEX6-F1
#
_entry.id   AF-A0A7S6MEX6-F1
#
_cell.length_a   1.000
_cell.length_b   1.000
_cell.length_c   1.000
_cell.angle_alpha   90.00
_cell.angle_beta   90.00
_cell.angle_gamma   90.00
#
_symmetry.space_group_name_H-M   'P 1'
#
loop_
_entity.id
_entity.type
_entity.pdbx_description
1 polymer ?
#
loop_
_entity_poly.entity_id
_entity_poly.type
_entity_poly.pdbx_seq_one_letter_code
_entity_poly.pdbx_strand_id
1 'polypeptide(L)' 'MSTDNADLSRIEAKLDTLIRLLALSVASDNHSLKDRAIRLQRAGMTPKDIAALCDTTPNTVSVALSTAKRESKGKKKTK' A
#
# COMPACT_ATOMS: atom_id res chain seq x y z
N MET A 1 33.78 -8.45 -12.51
CA MET A 1 32.70 -7.45 -12.44
C MET A 1 31.36 -8.11 -12.06
N SER A 2 31.31 -8.93 -11.01
CA SER A 2 30.08 -9.65 -10.62
C SER A 2 29.61 -9.36 -9.19
N THR A 3 30.42 -8.64 -8.40
CA THR A 3 30.12 -8.25 -7.01
C THR A 3 29.10 -7.12 -6.93
N ASP A 4 29.17 -6.16 -7.85
CA ASP A 4 28.31 -4.96 -7.83
C ASP A 4 26.81 -5.30 -7.94
N ASN A 5 26.46 -6.35 -8.70
CA ASN A 5 25.07 -6.79 -8.86
C ASN A 5 24.53 -7.46 -7.59
N ALA A 6 25.38 -8.20 -6.86
CA ALA A 6 24.99 -8.87 -5.62
C ALA A 6 24.77 -7.85 -4.49
N ASP A 7 25.61 -6.82 -4.43
CA ASP A 7 25.47 -5.74 -3.45
C ASP A 7 24.23 -4.89 -3.71
N LEU A 8 23.93 -4.59 -4.98
CA LEU A 8 22.73 -3.84 -5.36
C LEU A 8 21.45 -4.61 -4.99
N SER A 9 21.39 -5.91 -5.30
CA SER A 9 20.24 -6.76 -4.92
C SER A 9 20.06 -6.85 -3.40
N ARG A 10 21.15 -6.88 -2.63
CA ARG A 10 21.10 -6.90 -1.17
C ARG A 10 20.61 -5.57 -0.59
N ILE A 11 20.93 -4.45 -1.22
CA ILE A 11 20.41 -3.13 -0.88
C ILE A 11 18.92 -3.04 -1.21
N GLU A 12 18.50 -3.49 -2.40
CA GLU A 12 17.09 -3.55 -2.78
C GLU A 12 16.26 -4.33 -1.76
N ALA A 13 16.70 -5.52 -1.35
CA ALA A 13 16.01 -6.33 -0.34
C ALA A 13 15.87 -5.61 1.03
N LYS A 14 16.90 -4.86 1.44
CA LYS A 14 16.87 -4.05 2.68
C LYS A 14 15.91 -2.87 2.56
N LEU A 15 15.88 -2.20 1.41
CA LEU A 15 14.94 -1.12 1.12
C LEU A 15 13.49 -1.63 1.11
N ASP A 16 13.26 -2.78 0.51
CA ASP A 16 11.97 -3.46 0.52
C ASP A 16 11.48 -3.75 1.95
N THR A 17 12.39 -4.19 2.81
CA THR A 17 12.10 -4.44 4.24
C THR A 17 11.75 -3.12 4.96
N LEU A 18 12.49 -2.04 4.70
CA LEU A 18 12.20 -0.71 5.24
C LEU A 18 10.84 -0.18 4.78
N ILE A 19 10.49 -0.34 3.51
CA ILE A 19 9.20 0.07 2.95
C ILE A 19 8.07 -0.68 3.66
N ARG A 20 8.20 -1.99 3.87
CA ARG A 20 7.20 -2.79 4.60
C ARG A 20 7.06 -2.36 6.06
N LEU A 21 8.17 -2.09 6.75
CA LEU A 21 8.17 -1.61 8.14
C LEU A 21 7.49 -0.23 8.27
N LEU A 22 7.80 0.69 7.35
CA LEU A 22 7.15 2.00 7.31
C LEU A 22 5.66 1.86 6.99
N ALA A 23 5.30 0.98 6.06
CA ALA A 23 3.92 0.69 5.70
C ALA A 23 3.13 0.12 6.89
N LEU A 24 3.72 -0.79 7.68
CA LEU A 24 3.14 -1.30 8.94
C LEU A 24 2.94 -0.18 9.96
N SER A 25 3.92 0.71 10.13
CA SER A 25 3.83 1.86 11.04
C SER A 25 2.68 2.81 10.65
N VAL A 26 2.51 3.08 9.36
CA VAL A 26 1.41 3.93 8.84
C VAL A 26 0.04 3.23 8.93
N ALA A 27 0.02 1.89 8.94
CA ALA A 27 -1.18 1.08 8.97
C ALA A 27 -1.84 0.94 10.37
N SER A 28 -1.30 1.61 11.39
CA SER A 28 -1.78 1.63 12.79
C SER A 28 -3.31 1.62 12.98
N ASP A 29 -3.77 0.93 14.03
CA ASP A 29 -5.09 0.33 14.26
C ASP A 29 -6.36 1.20 14.19
N ASN A 30 -6.25 2.53 14.11
CA ASN A 30 -7.41 3.43 14.18
C ASN A 30 -7.95 3.89 12.81
N HIS A 31 -7.41 3.36 11.71
CA HIS A 31 -7.86 3.72 10.37
C HIS A 31 -8.58 2.56 9.68
N SER A 32 -9.71 2.89 9.03
CA SER A 32 -10.45 1.90 8.24
C SER A 32 -9.56 1.28 7.16
N LEU A 33 -9.83 0.03 6.77
CA LEU A 33 -9.10 -0.64 5.68
C LEU A 33 -9.06 0.22 4.40
N LYS A 34 -10.12 0.99 4.14
CA LYS A 34 -10.19 1.96 3.05
C LYS A 34 -9.11 3.04 3.17
N ASP A 35 -8.99 3.68 4.33
CA ASP A 35 -8.01 4.75 4.55
C ASP A 35 -6.57 4.23 4.47
N ARG A 36 -6.33 3.05 5.04
CA ARG A 36 -5.06 2.34 4.93
C ARG A 36 -4.72 2.03 3.48
N ALA A 37 -5.65 1.43 2.74
CA ALA A 37 -5.46 1.09 1.33
C ALA A 37 -5.16 2.32 0.46
N ILE A 38 -5.84 3.45 0.68
CA ILE A 38 -5.57 4.70 -0.05
C ILE A 38 -4.15 5.19 0.23
N ARG A 39 -3.72 5.24 1.50
CA ARG A 39 -2.39 5.73 1.87
C ARG A 39 -1.29 4.85 1.27
N LEU A 40 -1.45 3.53 1.36
CA LEU A 40 -0.48 2.57 0.85
C LEU A 40 -0.43 2.57 -0.68
N GLN A 41 -1.57 2.72 -1.36
CA GLN A 41 -1.60 2.88 -2.82
C GLN A 41 -0.86 4.16 -3.25
N ARG A 42 -1.02 5.27 -2.51
CA ARG A 42 -0.31 6.53 -2.79
C ARG A 42 1.20 6.42 -2.53
N ALA A 43 1.62 5.50 -1.68
CA ALA A 43 3.02 5.13 -1.49
C ALA A 43 3.55 4.18 -2.58
N GLY A 44 2.74 3.85 -3.60
CA GLY A 44 3.14 3.02 -4.73
C GLY A 44 2.94 1.51 -4.52
N MET A 45 2.34 1.09 -3.40
CA MET A 45 2.09 -0.34 -3.16
C MET A 45 0.94 -0.87 -4.02
N THR A 46 1.09 -2.12 -4.48
CA THR A 46 0.04 -2.78 -5.25
C THR A 46 -1.06 -3.32 -4.33
N PRO A 47 -2.28 -3.58 -4.84
CA PRO A 47 -3.33 -4.21 -4.03
C PRO A 47 -2.93 -5.56 -3.43
N LYS A 48 -2.01 -6.29 -4.06
CA LYS A 48 -1.48 -7.57 -3.56
C LYS A 48 -0.59 -7.35 -2.33
N ASP A 49 0.29 -6.35 -2.38
CA ASP A 49 1.18 -6.03 -1.26
C ASP A 49 0.40 -5.46 -0.07
N ILE A 50 -0.59 -4.62 -0.35
CA ILE A 50 -1.49 -4.08 0.66
C ILE A 50 -2.29 -5.20 1.34
N ALA A 51 -2.76 -6.18 0.57
CA ALA A 51 -3.49 -7.32 1.11
C ALA A 51 -2.62 -8.16 2.06
N ALA A 52 -1.37 -8.42 1.67
CA ALA A 52 -0.40 -9.12 2.52
C ALA A 52 -0.08 -8.34 3.80
N LEU A 53 -0.01 -7.00 3.72
CA LEU A 53 0.30 -6.13 4.85
C LEU A 53 -0.87 -5.97 5.84
N CYS A 54 -2.09 -5.91 5.31
CA CYS A 54 -3.30 -5.66 6.08
C CYS A 54 -4.05 -6.94 6.46
N ASP A 55 -3.42 -8.11 6.29
CA ASP A 55 -3.99 -9.44 6.52
C ASP A 55 -5.40 -9.60 5.90
N THR A 56 -5.49 -9.34 4.60
CA THR A 56 -6.76 -9.38 3.87
C THR A 56 -6.56 -9.92 2.45
N THR A 57 -7.61 -9.87 1.62
CA THR A 57 -7.52 -10.33 0.22
C THR A 57 -7.31 -9.17 -0.75
N PRO A 58 -6.62 -9.38 -1.89
CA PRO A 58 -6.47 -8.36 -2.93
C PRO A 58 -7.82 -7.83 -3.44
N ASN A 59 -8.86 -8.67 -3.43
CA ASN A 59 -10.21 -8.28 -3.81
C ASN A 59 -10.82 -7.29 -2.82
N THR A 60 -10.67 -7.55 -1.51
CA THR A 60 -11.13 -6.65 -0.45
C THR A 60 -10.48 -5.26 -0.59
N VAL A 61 -9.16 -5.22 -0.85
CA VAL A 61 -8.42 -3.97 -1.10
C VAL A 61 -8.95 -3.25 -2.35
N SER A 62 -9.16 -3.99 -3.44
CA SER A 62 -9.66 -3.42 -4.71
C SER A 62 -11.05 -2.81 -4.56
N VAL A 63 -11.95 -3.48 -3.81
CA VAL A 63 -13.27 -2.96 -3.47
C VAL A 63 -13.15 -1.69 -2.64
N ALA A 64 -12.30 -1.68 -1.60
CA ALA A 64 -12.11 -0.52 -0.75
C ALA A 64 -11.60 0.71 -1.54
N LEU A 65 -10.63 0.51 -2.44
CA LEU A 65 -10.12 1.56 -3.34
C LEU A 65 -11.18 2.05 -4.33
N SER A 66 -11.98 1.14 -4.89
CA SER A 66 -13.08 1.49 -5.80
C SER A 66 -14.15 2.33 -5.11
N THR A 67 -14.54 1.94 -3.90
CA THR A 67 -15.48 2.68 -3.05
C THR A 67 -14.96 4.08 -2.74
N ALA A 68 -13.69 4.22 -2.35
CA ALA A 68 -13.06 5.53 -2.13
C ALA A 68 -13.08 6.42 -3.39
N LYS A 69 -12.83 5.84 -4.56
CA LYS A 69 -12.88 6.55 -5.84
C LYS A 69 -14.30 7.03 -6.18
N ARG A 70 -15.34 6.26 -5.84
CA ARG A 70 -16.73 6.66 -6.05
C ARG A 70 -17.16 7.77 -5.09
N GLU A 71 -16.80 7.66 -3.82
CA GLU A 71 -17.10 8.67 -2.80
C GLU A 71 -16.44 10.03 -3.13
N SER A 72 -15.19 10.03 -3.61
CA SER A 72 -14.50 11.26 -4.01
C SER A 72 -15.16 11.95 -5.21
N LYS A 73 -15.75 11.18 -6.14
CA LYS A 73 -16.54 11.71 -7.26
C LYS A 73 -17.93 12.20 -6.83
N GLY A 74 -18.57 11.53 -5.87
CA GLY A 74 -19.87 11.91 -5.32
C GLY A 74 -19.84 13.24 -4.58
N LYS A 75 -18.80 13.47 -3.75
CA LYS A 75 -18.61 14.74 -3.03
C LYS A 75 -18.41 15.97 -3.94
N LYS A 76 -18.01 15.78 -5.20
CA LYS A 76 -17.84 16.88 -6.17
C LYS A 76 -19.15 17.36 -6.82
N LYS A 77 -20.26 16.62 -6.69
CA LYS A 77 -21.54 16.97 -7.34
C LYS A 77 -22.50 17.81 -6.48
N THR A 78 -22.11 18.17 -5.26
CA THR A 78 -23.01 18.87 -4.31
C THR A 78 -22.41 20.17 -3.79
N LYS A 79 -21.43 20.76 -4.49
CA LYS A 79 -20.83 22.03 -4.13
C LYS A 79 -20.91 23.02 -5.27
#